data_AF-A0A842LT47-F1
#
_entry.id   AF-A0A842LT47-F1
#
_cell.length_a   1.000
_cell.length_b   1.000
_cell.length_c   1.000
_cell.angle_alpha   90.00
_cell.angle_beta   90.00
_cell.angle_gamma   90.00
#
_symmetry.space_group_name_H-M   'P 1'
#
loop_
_entity.id
_entity.type
_entity.pdbx_description
1 polymer ?
#
loop_
_entity_poly.entity_id
_entity_poly.type
_entity_poly.pdbx_seq_one_letter_code
_entity_poly.pdbx_strand_id
1 'polypeptide(L)'
;MSIFEGIAAIKIVLLGGALFVASLQDLKSREISDKVWGVAIPLGLMLTILEIIITPGYPYILALLSGAFSVALAFGIYYLGLYGGADAKALAAIAATFPLPPYGIFGASPFFPVTVLGNGIILSLLLIPACLMWNLLFYLRGKSLFSGLAVRWWEKLVAVLIGVKVKATTAESVHFNLIEKVREDGTRCLRFIHKVEDGEEDRERKEEDEKSKEREGITKGEEVKRGGEDLVNVEGRGFGDEERPHAPRGHHYNYNYKHDYDYVWVTPAIPMIVFLLAGFILYFFVGDLVFRIVLTFWYK
;
A
#
# COMPACT_ATOMS: atom_id res chain seq x y z
N MET A 1 -4.09 -35.99 -14.88
CA MET A 1 -4.32 -34.55 -15.09
C MET A 1 -4.62 -34.37 -16.57
N SER A 2 -5.81 -33.90 -16.91
CA SER A 2 -6.13 -33.55 -18.30
C SER A 2 -5.25 -32.37 -18.76
N ILE A 3 -5.10 -32.18 -20.07
CA ILE A 3 -4.34 -31.05 -20.62
C ILE A 3 -4.91 -29.71 -20.11
N PHE A 4 -6.24 -29.62 -19.95
CA PHE A 4 -6.94 -28.45 -19.42
C PHE A 4 -6.60 -28.17 -17.96
N GLU A 5 -6.64 -29.20 -17.11
CA GLU A 5 -6.24 -29.10 -15.70
C GLU A 5 -4.77 -28.71 -15.56
N GLY A 6 -3.91 -29.20 -16.46
CA GLY A 6 -2.49 -28.86 -16.50
C GLY A 6 -2.26 -27.37 -16.78
N ILE A 7 -2.93 -26.82 -17.80
CA ILE A 7 -2.85 -25.39 -18.13
C ILE A 7 -3.40 -24.55 -16.97
N ALA A 8 -4.55 -24.90 -16.41
CA ALA A 8 -5.12 -24.20 -15.26
C ALA A 8 -4.16 -24.21 -14.07
N ALA A 9 -3.55 -25.36 -13.74
CA ALA A 9 -2.58 -25.46 -12.64
C ALA A 9 -1.34 -24.58 -12.87
N ILE A 10 -0.78 -24.57 -14.08
CA ILE A 10 0.37 -23.71 -14.43
C ILE A 10 0.00 -22.24 -14.25
N LYS A 11 -1.18 -21.85 -14.72
CA LYS A 11 -1.69 -20.47 -14.59
C LYS A 11 -1.93 -20.09 -13.13
N ILE A 12 -2.43 -21.01 -12.30
CA ILE A 12 -2.62 -20.81 -10.85
C ILE A 12 -1.28 -20.55 -10.18
N VAL A 13 -0.28 -21.38 -10.47
CA VAL A 13 1.08 -21.22 -9.91
C VAL A 13 1.72 -19.93 -10.38
N LEU A 14 1.59 -19.58 -11.66
CA LEU A 14 2.11 -18.33 -12.22
C LEU A 14 1.51 -17.09 -11.54
N LEU A 15 0.17 -17.01 -11.52
CA LEU A 15 -0.52 -15.84 -10.96
C LEU A 15 -0.35 -15.78 -9.43
N GLY A 16 -0.52 -16.90 -8.74
CA GLY A 16 -0.33 -16.99 -7.29
C GLY A 16 1.10 -16.62 -6.89
N GLY A 17 2.10 -17.11 -7.63
CA GLY A 17 3.51 -16.76 -7.41
C GLY A 17 3.79 -15.27 -7.65
N ALA A 18 3.26 -14.69 -8.73
CA ALA A 18 3.41 -13.26 -9.01
C ALA A 18 2.78 -12.38 -7.92
N LEU A 19 1.54 -12.71 -7.51
CA LEU A 19 0.84 -12.01 -6.43
C LEU A 19 1.55 -12.18 -5.08
N PHE A 20 2.11 -13.36 -4.80
CA PHE A 20 2.88 -13.62 -3.59
C PHE A 20 4.17 -12.80 -3.54
N VAL A 21 4.95 -12.79 -4.63
CA VAL A 21 6.17 -11.97 -4.73
C VAL A 21 5.83 -10.48 -4.62
N ALA A 22 4.78 -10.02 -5.30
CA ALA A 22 4.30 -8.65 -5.21
C ALA A 22 3.87 -8.28 -3.78
N SER A 23 3.14 -9.18 -3.10
CA SER A 23 2.73 -9.01 -1.71
C SER A 23 3.93 -8.90 -0.76
N LEU A 24 4.98 -9.71 -0.96
CA LEU A 24 6.20 -9.65 -0.14
C LEU A 24 6.99 -8.36 -0.38
N GLN A 25 7.08 -7.93 -1.64
CA GLN A 25 7.74 -6.66 -2.00
C GLN A 25 6.98 -5.47 -1.42
N ASP A 26 5.65 -5.45 -1.52
CA ASP A 26 4.87 -4.34 -0.98
C ASP A 26 4.97 -4.26 0.55
N LEU A 27 4.90 -5.40 1.24
CA LEU A 27 5.05 -5.46 2.70
C LEU A 27 6.45 -5.02 3.18
N LYS A 28 7.50 -5.26 2.39
CA LYS A 28 8.89 -4.98 2.77
C LYS A 28 9.38 -3.61 2.32
N SER A 29 9.10 -3.21 1.09
CA SER A 29 9.68 -2.02 0.44
C SER A 29 8.66 -0.99 0.00
N ARG A 30 7.35 -1.22 0.15
CA ARG A 30 6.27 -0.32 -0.33
C ARG A 30 6.31 0.01 -1.83
N GLU A 31 7.14 -0.71 -2.57
CA GLU A 31 7.34 -0.56 -4.00
C GLU A 31 7.41 -1.95 -4.59
N ILE A 32 6.72 -2.12 -5.72
CA ILE A 32 6.67 -3.38 -6.45
C ILE A 32 7.46 -3.21 -7.75
N SER A 33 8.36 -4.15 -8.01
CA SER A 33 9.13 -4.13 -9.24
C SER A 33 8.26 -4.38 -10.46
N ASP A 34 8.34 -3.49 -11.45
CA ASP A 34 7.66 -3.64 -12.72
C ASP A 34 8.04 -4.90 -13.49
N LYS A 35 9.17 -5.54 -13.15
CA LYS A 35 9.58 -6.83 -13.71
C LYS A 35 8.60 -7.94 -13.38
N VAL A 36 7.97 -7.91 -12.20
CA VAL A 36 6.97 -8.93 -11.81
C VAL A 36 5.81 -8.91 -12.79
N TRP A 37 5.27 -7.71 -13.07
CA TRP A 37 4.16 -7.52 -14.00
C TRP A 37 4.57 -7.72 -15.46
N GLY A 38 5.78 -7.27 -15.83
CA GLY A 38 6.33 -7.43 -17.17
C GLY A 38 6.55 -8.89 -17.58
N VAL A 39 6.69 -9.82 -16.62
CA VAL A 39 6.75 -11.27 -16.89
C VAL A 39 5.38 -11.92 -16.74
N ALA A 40 4.65 -11.62 -15.67
CA ALA A 40 3.40 -12.29 -15.36
C ALA A 40 2.30 -12.01 -16.39
N ILE A 41 2.15 -10.75 -16.84
CA ILE A 41 1.08 -10.37 -17.77
C ILE A 41 1.26 -11.04 -19.14
N PRO A 42 2.42 -10.94 -19.83
CA PRO A 42 2.57 -11.56 -21.14
C PRO A 42 2.50 -13.09 -21.07
N LEU A 43 3.10 -13.70 -20.05
CA LEU A 43 3.08 -15.15 -19.90
C LEU A 43 1.67 -15.66 -19.56
N GLY A 44 0.94 -14.97 -18.68
CA GLY A 44 -0.45 -15.27 -18.37
C GLY A 44 -1.35 -15.15 -19.60
N LEU A 45 -1.20 -14.08 -20.38
CA LEU A 45 -1.94 -13.88 -21.63
C LEU A 45 -1.64 -14.98 -22.65
N MET A 46 -0.36 -15.36 -22.81
CA MET A 46 0.05 -16.45 -23.70
C MET A 46 -0.62 -17.77 -23.31
N LEU A 47 -0.64 -18.10 -22.02
CA LEU A 47 -1.30 -19.31 -21.52
C LEU A 47 -2.83 -19.26 -21.70
N THR A 48 -3.45 -18.08 -21.56
CA THR A 48 -4.87 -17.88 -21.85
C THR A 48 -5.20 -18.07 -23.33
N ILE A 49 -4.37 -17.56 -24.23
CA ILE A 49 -4.54 -17.77 -25.68
C ILE A 49 -4.41 -19.26 -26.00
N LEU A 50 -3.43 -19.94 -25.41
CA LEU A 50 -3.24 -21.38 -25.57
C LEU A 50 -4.46 -22.18 -25.07
N GLU A 51 -5.00 -21.82 -23.91
CA GLU A 51 -6.22 -22.41 -23.36
C GLU A 51 -7.41 -22.25 -24.30
N ILE A 52 -7.60 -21.06 -24.87
CA ILE A 52 -8.67 -20.76 -25.85
C ILE A 52 -8.55 -21.66 -27.09
N ILE A 53 -7.33 -21.87 -27.60
CA ILE A 53 -7.08 -22.66 -28.82
C ILE A 53 -7.30 -24.16 -28.58
N ILE A 54 -6.84 -24.67 -27.44
CA ILE A 54 -6.85 -26.12 -27.16
C ILE A 54 -8.20 -26.59 -26.62
N THR A 55 -9.01 -25.70 -26.02
CA THR A 55 -10.29 -26.06 -25.38
C THR A 55 -11.46 -25.96 -26.35
N PRO A 56 -12.04 -27.09 -26.81
CA PRO A 56 -13.21 -27.06 -27.67
C PRO A 56 -14.39 -26.41 -26.95
N GLY A 57 -15.06 -25.47 -27.60
CA GLY A 57 -16.21 -24.78 -27.01
C GLY A 57 -15.87 -23.77 -25.91
N TYR A 58 -14.61 -23.34 -25.81
CA TYR A 58 -14.23 -22.26 -24.88
C TYR A 58 -15.09 -21.00 -25.14
N PRO A 59 -15.71 -20.39 -24.12
CA PRO A 59 -16.59 -19.24 -24.30
C PRO A 59 -15.78 -17.95 -24.52
N TYR A 60 -15.20 -17.81 -25.71
CA TYR A 60 -14.27 -16.73 -26.08
C TYR A 60 -14.90 -15.34 -25.97
N ILE A 61 -16.19 -15.18 -26.31
CA ILE A 61 -16.90 -13.89 -26.15
C ILE A 61 -16.95 -13.48 -24.68
N LEU A 62 -17.28 -14.43 -23.80
CA LEU A 62 -17.37 -14.17 -22.36
C LEU A 62 -16.00 -13.86 -21.76
N ALA A 63 -14.96 -14.58 -22.19
CA ALA A 63 -13.59 -14.30 -21.77
C ALA A 63 -13.12 -12.91 -22.23
N LEU A 64 -13.44 -12.52 -23.46
CA LEU A 64 -13.13 -11.19 -23.98
C LEU A 64 -13.86 -10.09 -23.20
N LEU A 65 -15.17 -10.26 -22.99
CA LEU A 65 -15.97 -9.33 -22.20
C LEU A 65 -15.45 -9.22 -20.77
N SER A 66 -15.09 -10.35 -20.15
CA SER A 66 -14.56 -10.37 -18.80
C SER A 66 -13.20 -9.70 -18.68
N GLY A 67 -12.27 -10.04 -19.57
CA GLY A 67 -10.95 -9.40 -19.63
C GLY A 67 -11.07 -7.90 -19.87
N ALA A 68 -11.85 -7.49 -20.88
CA ALA A 68 -12.04 -6.08 -21.23
C ALA A 68 -12.69 -5.29 -20.09
N PHE A 69 -13.76 -5.82 -19.48
CA PHE A 69 -14.43 -5.19 -18.34
C PHE A 69 -13.48 -5.05 -17.15
N SER A 70 -12.71 -6.10 -16.84
CA SER A 70 -11.78 -6.10 -15.71
C SER A 70 -10.63 -5.12 -15.89
N VAL A 71 -10.08 -5.03 -17.11
CA VAL A 71 -9.03 -4.06 -17.44
C VAL A 71 -9.58 -2.64 -17.40
N ALA A 72 -10.77 -2.40 -17.98
CA ALA A 72 -11.44 -1.10 -17.91
C ALA A 72 -11.71 -0.68 -16.46
N LEU A 73 -12.14 -1.62 -15.61
CA LEU A 73 -12.32 -1.40 -14.17
C LEU A 73 -10.99 -1.07 -13.49
N ALA A 74 -9.92 -1.81 -13.78
CA ALA A 74 -8.59 -1.56 -13.21
C ALA A 74 -8.10 -0.13 -13.48
N PHE A 75 -8.16 0.29 -14.75
CA PHE A 75 -7.76 1.64 -15.13
C PHE A 75 -8.75 2.70 -14.64
N GLY A 76 -10.06 2.40 -14.63
CA GLY A 76 -11.08 3.30 -14.10
C GLY A 76 -10.84 3.65 -12.63
N ILE A 77 -10.59 2.63 -11.79
CA ILE A 77 -10.31 2.85 -10.35
C ILE A 77 -8.96 3.58 -10.16
N TYR A 78 -7.96 3.30 -11.00
CA TYR A 78 -6.69 4.03 -11.01
C TYR A 78 -6.85 5.52 -11.35
N TYR A 79 -7.60 5.85 -12.42
CA TYR A 79 -7.84 7.24 -12.83
C TYR A 79 -8.69 8.03 -11.82
N LEU A 80 -9.57 7.35 -11.08
CA LEU A 80 -10.31 7.95 -9.97
C LEU A 80 -9.44 8.21 -8.73
N GLY A 81 -8.16 7.81 -8.74
CA GLY A 81 -7.23 7.98 -7.62
C GLY A 81 -7.52 7.07 -6.42
N LEU A 82 -8.38 6.06 -6.60
CA LEU A 82 -8.78 5.13 -5.54
C LEU A 82 -7.78 3.98 -5.37
N TYR A 83 -7.02 3.64 -6.43
CA TYR A 83 -5.97 2.62 -6.40
C TYR A 83 -4.62 3.15 -6.87
N GLY A 84 -3.55 2.56 -6.33
CA GLY A 84 -2.20 2.76 -6.84
C GLY A 84 -2.02 2.04 -8.18
N GLY A 85 -1.02 2.48 -8.96
CA GLY A 85 -0.69 1.84 -10.24
C GLY A 85 -0.35 0.35 -10.11
N ALA A 86 0.18 -0.08 -8.96
CA ALA A 86 0.50 -1.48 -8.72
C ALA A 86 -0.76 -2.35 -8.53
N ASP A 87 -1.80 -1.86 -7.86
CA ASP A 87 -3.07 -2.59 -7.69
C ASP A 87 -3.77 -2.76 -9.05
N ALA A 88 -3.73 -1.73 -9.90
CA ALA A 88 -4.26 -1.80 -11.26
C ALA A 88 -3.50 -2.82 -12.12
N LYS A 89 -2.16 -2.84 -12.03
CA LYS A 89 -1.32 -3.85 -12.70
C LYS A 89 -1.61 -5.26 -12.19
N ALA A 90 -1.87 -5.43 -10.90
CA ALA A 90 -2.27 -6.72 -10.32
C ALA A 90 -3.60 -7.20 -10.90
N LEU A 91 -4.62 -6.34 -10.95
CA LEU A 91 -5.91 -6.68 -11.54
C LEU A 91 -5.81 -6.99 -13.04
N ALA A 92 -4.97 -6.25 -13.77
CA ALA A 92 -4.66 -6.53 -15.17
C ALA A 92 -3.96 -7.89 -15.35
N ALA A 93 -3.04 -8.27 -14.46
CA ALA A 93 -2.39 -9.58 -14.47
C ALA A 93 -3.38 -10.72 -14.18
N ILE A 94 -4.32 -10.51 -13.25
CA ILE A 94 -5.41 -11.46 -13.00
C ILE A 94 -6.29 -11.58 -14.26
N ALA A 95 -6.66 -10.47 -14.91
CA ALA A 95 -7.49 -10.49 -16.12
C ALA A 95 -6.80 -11.16 -17.33
N ALA A 96 -5.50 -10.91 -17.51
CA ALA A 96 -4.72 -11.53 -18.59
C ALA A 96 -4.54 -13.04 -18.37
N THR A 97 -4.36 -13.47 -17.11
CA THR A 97 -4.15 -14.87 -16.77
C THR A 97 -5.46 -15.63 -16.64
N PHE A 98 -6.48 -15.09 -15.98
CA PHE A 98 -7.76 -15.76 -15.77
C PHE A 98 -8.89 -14.79 -16.08
N PRO A 99 -9.27 -14.64 -17.37
CA PRO A 99 -10.49 -13.91 -17.71
C PRO A 99 -11.73 -14.65 -17.20
N LEU A 100 -11.68 -15.99 -17.14
CA LEU A 100 -12.73 -16.85 -16.61
C LEU A 100 -12.22 -17.67 -15.42
N PRO A 101 -13.12 -18.18 -14.56
CA PRO A 101 -12.70 -18.94 -13.40
C PRO A 101 -12.09 -20.31 -13.79
N PRO A 102 -11.02 -20.76 -13.11
CA PRO A 102 -10.24 -21.94 -13.50
C PRO A 102 -11.00 -23.28 -13.43
N TYR A 103 -12.05 -23.37 -12.60
CA TYR A 103 -12.82 -24.60 -12.37
C TYR A 103 -14.29 -24.46 -12.79
N GLY A 104 -14.57 -23.55 -13.75
CA GLY A 104 -15.92 -23.30 -14.26
C GLY A 104 -16.71 -22.25 -13.46
N ILE A 105 -17.91 -21.92 -13.96
CA ILE A 105 -18.74 -20.80 -13.47
C ILE A 105 -19.73 -21.27 -12.37
N PHE A 106 -19.79 -22.56 -12.04
CA PHE A 106 -20.77 -23.08 -11.09
C PHE A 106 -20.57 -22.50 -9.69
N GLY A 107 -21.46 -21.59 -9.29
CA GLY A 107 -21.39 -20.88 -8.01
C GLY A 107 -20.39 -19.74 -7.96
N ALA A 108 -19.94 -19.23 -9.12
CA ALA A 108 -19.05 -18.09 -9.25
C ALA A 108 -19.53 -17.12 -10.34
N SER A 109 -19.18 -15.84 -10.22
CA SER A 109 -19.33 -14.90 -11.33
C SER A 109 -18.47 -15.33 -12.52
N PRO A 110 -18.92 -15.13 -13.77
CA PRO A 110 -18.08 -15.35 -14.95
C PRO A 110 -16.89 -14.39 -15.00
N PHE A 111 -16.91 -13.31 -14.22
CA PHE A 111 -15.88 -12.28 -14.17
C PHE A 111 -14.84 -12.57 -13.09
N PHE A 112 -13.93 -13.51 -13.34
CA PHE A 112 -12.97 -13.97 -12.33
C PHE A 112 -12.10 -12.86 -11.70
N PRO A 113 -11.58 -11.86 -12.45
CA PRO A 113 -10.80 -10.80 -11.83
C PRO A 113 -11.63 -9.96 -10.84
N VAL A 114 -12.92 -9.76 -11.15
CA VAL A 114 -13.87 -9.07 -10.28
C VAL A 114 -14.19 -9.92 -9.05
N THR A 115 -14.29 -11.25 -9.21
CA THR A 115 -14.43 -12.17 -8.08
C THR A 115 -13.24 -12.08 -7.12
N VAL A 116 -12.01 -12.10 -7.63
CA VAL A 116 -10.80 -11.96 -6.80
C VAL A 116 -10.77 -10.61 -6.09
N LEU A 117 -11.08 -9.53 -6.82
CA LEU A 117 -11.20 -8.19 -6.25
C LEU A 117 -12.25 -8.12 -5.14
N GLY A 118 -13.45 -8.65 -5.40
CA GLY A 118 -14.57 -8.68 -4.45
C GLY A 118 -14.25 -9.47 -3.19
N ASN A 119 -13.68 -10.67 -3.35
CA ASN A 119 -13.17 -11.47 -2.22
C ASN A 119 -12.12 -10.69 -1.43
N GLY A 120 -11.18 -10.02 -2.11
CA GLY A 120 -10.17 -9.18 -1.48
C GLY A 120 -10.76 -8.00 -0.70
N ILE A 121 -11.75 -7.30 -1.25
CA ILE A 121 -12.46 -6.21 -0.56
C ILE A 121 -13.19 -6.73 0.68
N ILE A 122 -13.89 -7.85 0.59
CA ILE A 122 -14.56 -8.46 1.75
C ILE A 122 -13.54 -8.79 2.84
N LEU A 123 -12.37 -9.34 2.46
CA LEU A 123 -11.29 -9.62 3.41
C LEU A 123 -10.70 -8.35 4.02
N SER A 124 -10.53 -7.28 3.25
CA SER A 124 -10.00 -6.01 3.77
C SER A 124 -10.98 -5.34 4.74
N LEU A 125 -12.30 -5.53 4.56
CA LEU A 125 -13.32 -5.09 5.52
C LEU A 125 -13.19 -5.79 6.87
N LEU A 126 -12.59 -6.99 6.95
CA LEU A 126 -12.31 -7.66 8.23
C LEU A 126 -11.23 -6.94 9.06
N LEU A 127 -10.50 -5.97 8.48
CA LEU A 127 -9.63 -5.10 9.27
C LEU A 127 -10.40 -4.24 10.26
N ILE A 128 -11.63 -3.83 9.93
CA ILE A 128 -12.45 -2.99 10.81
C ILE A 128 -12.72 -3.71 12.15
N PRO A 129 -13.31 -4.93 12.18
CA PRO A 129 -13.48 -5.65 13.44
C PRO A 129 -12.15 -6.03 14.09
N ALA A 130 -11.07 -6.26 13.34
CA ALA A 130 -9.75 -6.50 13.91
C ALA A 130 -9.21 -5.26 14.66
N CYS A 131 -9.33 -4.07 14.08
CA CYS A 131 -8.99 -2.79 14.72
C CYS A 131 -9.84 -2.55 15.96
N LEU A 132 -11.16 -2.77 15.86
CA LEU A 132 -12.08 -2.67 17.01
C LEU A 132 -11.65 -3.60 18.15
N MET A 133 -11.34 -4.86 17.83
CA MET A 133 -10.89 -5.86 18.81
C MET A 133 -9.56 -5.44 19.44
N TRP A 134 -8.60 -4.96 18.65
CA TRP A 134 -7.32 -4.47 19.15
C TRP A 134 -7.48 -3.30 20.12
N ASN A 135 -8.32 -2.33 19.76
CA ASN A 135 -8.60 -1.16 20.60
C ASN A 135 -9.38 -1.54 21.87
N LEU A 136 -10.29 -2.52 21.79
CA LEU A 136 -10.97 -3.09 22.95
C LEU A 136 -9.97 -3.75 23.91
N LEU A 137 -9.07 -4.61 23.40
CA LEU A 137 -8.01 -5.23 24.21
C LEU A 137 -7.07 -4.20 24.81
N PHE A 138 -6.78 -3.11 24.09
CA PHE A 138 -5.97 -2.00 24.58
C PHE A 138 -6.66 -1.29 25.75
N TYR A 139 -7.96 -1.04 25.63
CA TYR A 139 -8.77 -0.44 26.69
C TYR A 139 -8.89 -1.34 27.92
N LEU A 140 -9.12 -2.65 27.72
CA LEU A 140 -9.20 -3.63 28.81
C LEU A 140 -7.89 -3.78 29.60
N ARG A 141 -6.74 -3.41 29.00
CA ARG A 141 -5.44 -3.33 29.70
C ARG A 141 -5.30 -2.09 30.58
N GLY A 142 -6.39 -1.35 30.82
CA GLY A 142 -6.41 -0.16 31.67
C GLY A 142 -5.77 1.08 31.05
N LYS A 143 -5.54 1.08 29.73
CA LYS A 143 -4.90 2.20 29.03
C LYS A 143 -5.94 3.13 28.44
N SER A 144 -5.74 4.43 28.58
CA SER A 144 -6.57 5.45 27.95
C SER A 144 -6.32 5.53 26.44
N LEU A 145 -7.38 5.39 25.64
CA LEU A 145 -7.31 5.48 24.17
C LEU A 145 -7.06 6.92 23.70
N PHE A 146 -7.73 7.90 24.31
CA PHE A 146 -7.76 9.30 23.85
C PHE A 146 -7.28 10.33 24.89
N SER A 147 -6.49 9.93 25.89
CA SER A 147 -5.94 10.89 26.88
C SER A 147 -5.02 11.90 26.19
N GLY A 148 -5.29 13.20 26.37
CA GLY A 148 -4.48 14.28 25.79
C GLY A 148 -4.75 14.60 24.32
N LEU A 149 -5.81 14.03 23.71
CA LEU A 149 -6.21 14.31 22.33
C LEU A 149 -7.44 15.23 22.29
N ALA A 150 -7.31 16.37 21.63
CA ALA A 150 -8.39 17.32 21.38
C ALA A 150 -9.11 16.94 20.08
N VAL A 151 -9.99 15.95 20.15
CA VAL A 151 -10.65 15.36 18.97
C VAL A 151 -12.16 15.25 19.14
N ARG A 152 -12.89 15.46 18.03
CA ARG A 152 -14.35 15.35 17.94
C ARG A 152 -14.78 13.90 18.12
N TRP A 153 -16.05 13.67 18.45
CA TRP A 153 -16.53 12.32 18.70
C TRP A 153 -16.52 11.43 17.44
N TRP A 154 -16.79 11.99 16.27
CA TRP A 154 -16.68 11.28 14.98
C TRP A 154 -15.24 10.91 14.65
N GLU A 155 -14.27 11.77 14.98
CA GLU A 155 -12.83 11.50 14.80
C GLU A 155 -12.38 10.35 15.72
N LYS A 156 -12.91 10.28 16.95
CA LYS A 156 -12.71 9.12 17.83
C LYS A 156 -13.29 7.86 17.19
N LEU A 157 -14.54 7.91 16.71
CA LEU A 157 -15.20 6.77 16.08
C LEU A 157 -14.39 6.25 14.89
N VAL A 158 -13.99 7.14 13.97
CA VAL A 158 -13.16 6.80 12.81
C VAL A 158 -11.83 6.19 13.28
N ALA A 159 -11.12 6.81 14.22
CA ALA A 159 -9.87 6.26 14.73
C ALA A 159 -10.01 4.84 15.30
N VAL A 160 -11.08 4.54 16.06
CA VAL A 160 -11.25 3.18 16.59
C VAL A 160 -11.52 2.16 15.47
N LEU A 161 -12.19 2.57 14.39
CA LEU A 161 -12.53 1.69 13.27
C LEU A 161 -11.35 1.42 12.33
N ILE A 162 -10.58 2.45 11.98
CA ILE A 162 -9.52 2.33 10.95
C ILE A 162 -8.10 2.34 11.53
N GLY A 163 -7.94 2.73 12.79
CA GLY A 163 -6.64 2.89 13.43
C GLY A 163 -6.47 1.97 14.64
N VAL A 164 -5.21 1.80 15.03
CA VAL A 164 -4.82 1.08 16.24
C VAL A 164 -3.84 1.93 17.04
N LYS A 165 -3.91 1.81 18.36
CA LYS A 165 -2.94 2.43 19.26
C LYS A 165 -1.79 1.46 19.53
N VAL A 166 -0.57 1.88 19.20
CA VAL A 166 0.66 1.07 19.34
C VAL A 166 1.73 1.85 20.08
N LYS A 167 2.75 1.16 20.59
CA LYS A 167 3.90 1.84 21.22
C LYS A 167 4.68 2.63 20.16
N ALA A 168 5.22 3.79 20.52
CA ALA A 168 6.00 4.62 19.59
C ALA A 168 7.20 3.86 18.97
N THR A 169 7.91 3.07 19.78
CA THR A 169 9.03 2.22 19.31
C THR A 169 8.59 1.11 18.35
N THR A 170 7.36 0.62 18.48
CA THR A 170 6.77 -0.37 17.56
C THR A 170 6.29 0.31 16.26
N ALA A 171 5.88 1.58 16.34
CA ALA A 171 5.51 2.37 15.16
C ALA A 171 6.71 2.70 14.26
N GLU A 172 7.92 2.79 14.82
CA GLU A 172 9.16 3.02 14.05
C GLU A 172 9.64 1.80 13.28
N SER A 173 9.41 0.60 13.81
CA SER A 173 9.89 -0.66 13.22
C SER A 173 8.95 -1.28 12.19
N VAL A 174 7.67 -0.88 12.22
CA VAL A 174 6.64 -1.38 11.31
C VAL A 174 6.10 -0.18 10.55
N HIS A 175 6.16 -0.22 9.21
CA HIS A 175 5.76 0.86 8.30
C HIS A 175 4.27 1.23 8.40
N PHE A 176 3.90 1.86 9.50
CA PHE A 176 2.57 2.34 9.80
C PHE A 176 2.41 3.79 9.34
N ASN A 177 1.22 4.15 8.87
CA ASN A 177 0.91 5.55 8.60
C ASN A 177 0.47 6.21 9.91
N LEU A 178 1.22 7.22 10.36
CA LEU A 178 0.86 8.00 11.54
C LEU A 178 -0.40 8.81 11.27
N ILE A 179 -1.37 8.73 12.18
CA ILE A 179 -2.63 9.50 12.13
C ILE A 179 -2.54 10.76 13.01
N GLU A 180 -1.59 10.78 13.95
CA GLU A 180 -1.47 11.81 14.96
C GLU A 180 -0.57 12.96 14.47
N LYS A 181 -1.09 14.20 14.42
CA LYS A 181 -0.32 15.43 14.17
C LYS A 181 -0.50 16.36 15.37
N VAL A 182 0.56 17.05 15.78
CA VAL A 182 0.48 18.08 16.83
C VAL A 182 0.20 19.41 16.13
N ARG A 183 -0.80 20.16 16.61
CA ARG A 183 -1.06 21.55 16.17
C ARG A 183 0.02 22.48 16.70
N GLU A 184 0.18 23.65 16.09
CA GLU A 184 1.12 24.69 16.53
C GLU A 184 0.92 25.08 18.01
N ASP A 185 -0.30 24.92 18.54
CA ASP A 185 -0.67 25.15 19.94
C ASP A 185 -0.21 24.04 20.93
N GLY A 186 0.50 23.01 20.46
CA GLY A 186 0.91 21.85 21.27
C GLY A 186 -0.20 20.82 21.54
N THR A 187 -1.42 21.03 21.03
CA THR A 187 -2.54 20.10 21.14
C THR A 187 -2.50 19.02 20.07
N ARG A 188 -2.84 17.77 20.41
CA ARG A 188 -2.81 16.65 19.46
C ARG A 188 -4.16 16.44 18.80
N CYS A 189 -4.14 16.29 17.48
CA CYS A 189 -5.33 15.97 16.69
C CYS A 189 -5.07 14.80 15.74
N LEU A 190 -6.14 14.14 15.35
CA LEU A 190 -6.11 13.03 14.39
C LEU A 190 -6.38 13.59 12.98
N ARG A 191 -5.48 13.34 12.03
CA ARG A 191 -5.63 13.73 10.63
C ARG A 191 -5.86 12.48 9.78
N PHE A 192 -7.07 12.35 9.23
CA PHE A 192 -7.48 11.18 8.45
C PHE A 192 -7.37 11.38 6.94
N ILE A 193 -7.17 12.62 6.47
CA ILE A 193 -7.12 12.97 5.05
C ILE A 193 -5.78 13.65 4.78
N HIS A 194 -5.02 13.13 3.82
CA HIS A 194 -3.91 13.82 3.20
C HIS A 194 -4.50 14.96 2.36
N LYS A 195 -4.89 16.05 3.03
CA LYS A 195 -5.37 17.23 2.32
C LYS A 195 -4.14 17.86 1.66
N VAL A 196 -4.18 17.92 0.33
CA VAL A 196 -3.15 18.51 -0.56
C VAL A 196 -2.98 20.03 -0.32
N GLU A 197 -3.74 20.64 0.59
CA GLU A 197 -3.61 22.04 0.99
C GLU A 197 -2.31 22.38 1.73
N ASP A 198 -1.68 21.44 2.45
CA ASP A 198 -0.40 21.72 3.15
C ASP A 198 0.76 22.00 2.15
N GLY A 199 0.63 21.59 0.89
CA GLY A 199 1.64 21.82 -0.15
C GLY A 199 1.63 23.24 -0.72
N GLU A 200 0.53 23.98 -0.56
CA GLU A 200 0.42 25.39 -0.95
C GLU A 200 0.91 26.30 0.19
N GLU A 201 0.55 26.01 1.44
CA GLU A 201 1.07 26.74 2.61
C GLU A 201 2.60 26.59 2.77
N ASP A 202 3.16 25.39 2.53
CA ASP A 202 4.62 25.18 2.56
C ASP A 202 5.35 25.85 1.37
N ARG A 203 4.65 26.10 0.25
CA ARG A 203 5.21 26.83 -0.90
C ARG A 203 5.16 28.34 -0.69
N GLU A 204 4.04 28.86 -0.20
CA GLU A 204 3.90 30.28 0.15
C GLU A 204 4.88 30.68 1.25
N ARG A 205 5.10 29.82 2.25
CA ARG A 205 6.08 30.06 3.31
C ARG A 205 7.53 30.02 2.82
N LYS A 206 7.85 29.17 1.84
CA LYS A 206 9.17 29.15 1.19
C LYS A 206 9.41 30.38 0.32
N GLU A 207 8.39 30.85 -0.38
CA GLU A 207 8.46 32.08 -1.17
C GLU A 207 8.54 33.33 -0.28
N GLU A 208 7.90 33.35 0.89
CA GLU A 208 8.07 34.42 1.88
C GLU A 208 9.44 34.38 2.57
N ASP A 209 9.96 33.19 2.89
CA ASP A 209 11.31 33.00 3.45
C ASP A 209 12.42 33.33 2.43
N GLU A 210 12.21 33.11 1.13
CA GLU A 210 13.12 33.57 0.08
C GLU A 210 13.05 35.08 -0.12
N LYS A 211 11.84 35.67 -0.14
CA LYS A 211 11.66 37.13 -0.25
C LYS A 211 12.17 37.89 0.97
N SER A 212 12.16 37.30 2.16
CA SER A 212 12.74 37.91 3.36
C SER A 212 14.27 37.89 3.33
N LYS A 213 14.87 36.77 2.88
CA LYS A 213 16.33 36.65 2.67
C LYS A 213 16.85 37.54 1.54
N GLU A 214 16.04 37.84 0.54
CA GLU A 214 16.40 38.76 -0.55
C GLU A 214 16.30 40.23 -0.11
N ARG A 215 15.44 40.55 0.86
CA ARG A 215 15.32 41.89 1.48
C ARG A 215 16.40 42.16 2.51
N GLU A 216 16.85 41.15 3.23
CA GLU A 216 18.00 41.21 4.14
C GLU A 216 19.29 40.95 3.35
N GLY A 217 19.72 41.94 2.58
CA GLY A 217 20.97 41.87 1.81
C GLY A 217 22.18 41.52 2.67
N ILE A 218 22.58 40.25 2.68
CA ILE A 218 23.89 39.81 3.18
C ILE A 218 24.79 39.59 1.99
N THR A 219 25.55 40.64 1.69
CA THR A 219 26.71 40.67 0.81
C THR A 219 27.72 39.59 1.22
N LYS A 220 28.04 38.69 0.30
CA LYS A 220 29.26 37.86 0.37
C LYS A 220 30.46 38.80 0.38
N GLY A 221 31.16 38.89 1.52
CA GLY A 221 32.35 39.71 1.72
C GLY A 221 33.53 38.89 2.22
N GLU A 222 34.51 38.75 1.33
CA GLU A 222 35.97 38.82 1.56
C GLU A 222 36.72 37.78 2.40
N GLU A 223 37.61 37.08 1.69
CA GLU A 223 38.82 36.44 2.20
C GLU A 223 39.71 37.42 2.99
N VAL A 224 40.13 37.04 4.19
CA VAL A 224 41.31 37.63 4.85
C VAL A 224 42.20 36.52 5.41
N LYS A 225 43.37 36.37 4.80
CA LYS A 225 44.51 35.58 5.28
C LYS A 225 45.24 36.32 6.41
N ARG A 226 45.58 35.63 7.49
CA ARG A 226 46.79 35.92 8.29
C ARG A 226 47.20 34.66 9.07
N GLY A 227 48.42 34.20 8.82
CA GLY A 227 49.00 33.00 9.40
C GLY A 227 49.73 33.23 10.73
N GLY A 228 50.25 32.14 11.28
CA GLY A 228 51.13 32.11 12.45
C GLY A 228 51.07 30.78 13.19
N GLU A 229 51.91 29.85 12.76
CA GLU A 229 52.59 28.74 13.45
C GLU A 229 52.19 28.41 14.91
N ASP A 230 51.87 27.14 15.19
CA ASP A 230 52.79 26.29 15.98
C ASP A 230 52.39 24.80 15.98
N LEU A 231 53.43 23.99 15.97
CA LEU A 231 53.52 22.55 15.77
C LEU A 231 53.01 21.76 16.99
N VAL A 232 52.29 20.65 16.79
CA VAL A 232 52.69 19.31 17.28
C VAL A 232 52.06 18.24 16.38
N ASN A 233 52.94 17.51 15.71
CA ASN A 233 52.68 16.31 14.92
C ASN A 233 52.65 15.09 15.84
N VAL A 234 51.55 14.33 15.85
CA VAL A 234 51.53 12.94 16.34
C VAL A 234 50.90 12.08 15.24
N GLU A 235 51.75 11.64 14.30
CA GLU A 235 51.42 10.59 13.36
C GLU A 235 51.47 9.22 14.04
N GLY A 236 50.39 8.46 13.87
CA GLY A 236 50.30 7.07 14.26
C GLY A 236 49.13 6.35 13.58
N ARG A 237 49.23 6.13 12.26
CA ARG A 237 48.70 5.00 11.45
C ARG A 237 47.33 4.44 11.88
N GLY A 238 46.21 4.58 11.18
CA GLY A 238 45.95 4.62 9.74
C GLY A 238 44.98 3.48 9.41
N PHE A 239 43.77 3.78 8.91
CA PHE A 239 42.96 2.88 8.06
C PHE A 239 41.79 3.64 7.44
N GLY A 240 41.89 3.85 6.12
CA GLY A 240 40.80 3.81 5.14
C GLY A 240 39.63 4.76 5.31
N ASP A 241 39.63 5.82 4.51
CA ASP A 241 38.42 6.47 4.01
C ASP A 241 37.52 5.43 3.34
N GLU A 242 36.38 5.11 3.96
CA GLU A 242 35.24 4.55 3.24
C GLU A 242 34.14 5.62 3.18
N GLU A 243 34.06 6.25 2.01
CA GLU A 243 32.92 7.02 1.54
C GLU A 243 31.63 6.25 1.82
N ARG A 244 30.79 6.75 2.73
CA ARG A 244 29.44 6.21 2.90
C ARG A 244 28.64 6.51 1.64
N PRO A 245 28.05 5.51 0.98
CA PRO A 245 27.33 5.74 -0.27
C PRO A 245 26.12 6.64 -0.01
N HIS A 246 25.99 7.67 -0.85
CA HIS A 246 24.81 8.52 -0.92
C HIS A 246 23.55 7.66 -1.09
N ALA A 247 22.72 7.61 -0.04
CA ALA A 247 21.39 7.02 -0.12
C ALA A 247 20.54 7.82 -1.12
N PRO A 248 19.77 7.18 -2.01
CA PRO A 248 18.91 7.88 -2.97
C PRO A 248 17.82 8.66 -2.25
N ARG A 249 17.40 9.78 -2.86
CA ARG A 249 16.30 10.66 -2.42
C ARG A 249 14.95 9.92 -2.42
N GLY A 250 14.73 9.07 -1.44
CA GLY A 250 13.39 8.70 -0.98
C GLY A 250 12.84 9.83 -0.13
N HIS A 251 11.53 10.08 -0.22
CA HIS A 251 10.85 11.07 0.61
C HIS A 251 11.18 10.84 2.10
N HIS A 252 12.08 11.67 2.64
CA HIS A 252 12.32 11.75 4.06
C HIS A 252 11.04 12.27 4.70
N TYR A 253 10.19 11.37 5.17
CA TYR A 253 9.25 11.72 6.22
C TYR A 253 10.10 12.26 7.38
N ASN A 254 9.83 13.50 7.77
CA ASN A 254 10.54 14.14 8.85
C ASN A 254 10.12 13.46 10.16
N TYR A 255 10.79 12.36 10.53
CA TYR A 255 10.63 11.61 11.77
C TYR A 255 11.08 12.41 13.01
N ASN A 256 11.15 13.73 12.92
CA ASN A 256 11.60 14.62 13.97
C ASN A 256 10.44 15.02 14.91
N TYR A 257 9.51 14.09 15.15
CA TYR A 257 8.40 14.24 16.09
C TYR A 257 8.74 13.55 17.43
N LYS A 258 9.69 14.17 18.12
CA LYS A 258 9.96 14.14 19.58
C LYS A 258 9.13 13.13 20.42
N HIS A 259 9.72 11.95 20.63
CA HIS A 259 10.13 11.31 21.90
C HIS A 259 9.40 11.50 23.25
N ASP A 260 8.22 12.10 23.37
CA ASP A 260 7.64 12.36 24.71
C ASP A 260 6.52 11.38 25.15
N TYR A 261 6.15 10.38 24.33
CA TYR A 261 4.95 9.57 24.60
C TYR A 261 5.07 8.08 24.29
N ASP A 262 4.58 7.25 25.21
CA ASP A 262 4.65 5.79 25.12
C ASP A 262 3.81 5.17 23.99
N TYR A 263 2.73 5.83 23.55
CA TYR A 263 1.77 5.28 22.58
C TYR A 263 1.27 6.32 21.57
N VAL A 264 1.15 5.90 20.31
CA VAL A 264 0.72 6.71 19.16
C VAL A 264 -0.38 6.01 18.37
N TRP A 265 -1.24 6.79 17.71
CA TRP A 265 -2.27 6.28 16.79
C TRP A 265 -1.73 6.09 15.37
N VAL A 266 -1.96 4.89 14.83
CA VAL A 266 -1.52 4.52 13.49
C VAL A 266 -2.61 3.81 12.69
N THR A 267 -2.61 3.94 11.36
CA THR A 267 -3.41 3.04 10.50
C THR A 267 -2.56 1.85 10.05
N PRO A 268 -3.08 0.60 10.16
CA PRO A 268 -2.46 -0.54 9.53
C PRO A 268 -2.59 -0.38 8.01
N ALA A 269 -1.52 0.15 7.39
CA ALA A 269 -1.46 0.35 5.95
C ALA A 269 -1.18 -0.99 5.25
N ILE A 270 -2.10 -1.95 5.32
CA ILE A 270 -1.92 -3.24 4.65
C ILE A 270 -2.20 -3.04 3.15
N PRO A 271 -1.26 -3.41 2.26
CA PRO A 271 -1.43 -3.21 0.82
C PRO A 271 -2.60 -4.03 0.25
N MET A 272 -3.32 -3.45 -0.72
CA MET A 272 -4.45 -4.11 -1.35
C MET A 272 -4.06 -5.39 -2.09
N ILE A 273 -2.84 -5.48 -2.63
CA ILE A 273 -2.31 -6.70 -3.25
C ILE A 273 -2.26 -7.90 -2.28
N VAL A 274 -2.05 -7.68 -0.98
CA VAL A 274 -2.14 -8.76 0.03
C VAL A 274 -3.55 -9.33 0.05
N PHE A 275 -4.56 -8.46 -0.01
CA PHE A 275 -5.96 -8.87 -0.04
C PHE A 275 -6.36 -9.50 -1.38
N LEU A 276 -5.78 -9.05 -2.50
CA LEU A 276 -5.99 -9.69 -3.80
C LEU A 276 -5.43 -11.12 -3.81
N LEU A 277 -4.23 -11.33 -3.26
CA LEU A 277 -3.66 -12.66 -3.09
C LEU A 277 -4.54 -13.54 -2.19
N ALA A 278 -4.94 -13.01 -1.04
CA ALA A 278 -5.79 -13.75 -0.10
C ALA A 278 -7.15 -14.06 -0.72
N GLY A 279 -7.74 -13.14 -1.47
CA GLY A 279 -9.00 -13.33 -2.19
C GLY A 279 -8.90 -14.36 -3.32
N PHE A 280 -7.77 -14.39 -4.02
CA PHE A 280 -7.44 -15.41 -5.02
C PHE A 280 -7.31 -16.80 -4.39
N ILE A 281 -6.59 -16.91 -3.26
CA ILE A 281 -6.48 -18.17 -2.51
C ILE A 281 -7.86 -18.61 -2.00
N LEU A 282 -8.63 -17.68 -1.41
CA LEU A 282 -9.93 -17.94 -0.83
C LEU A 282 -10.93 -18.45 -1.86
N TYR A 283 -10.84 -18.01 -3.11
CA TYR A 283 -11.67 -18.51 -4.20
C TYR A 283 -11.62 -20.04 -4.32
N PHE A 284 -10.47 -20.68 -4.11
CA PHE A 284 -10.36 -22.14 -4.22
C PHE A 284 -11.07 -22.90 -3.09
N PHE A 285 -11.31 -22.26 -1.95
CA PHE A 285 -11.97 -22.86 -0.80
C PHE A 285 -13.46 -22.49 -0.72
N VAL A 286 -13.78 -21.24 -1.03
CA VAL A 286 -15.09 -20.64 -0.79
C VAL A 286 -15.74 -20.14 -2.08
N GLY A 287 -15.03 -20.06 -3.21
CA GLY A 287 -15.56 -19.53 -4.46
C GLY A 287 -15.78 -18.02 -4.42
N ASP A 288 -16.83 -17.56 -5.10
CA ASP A 288 -17.20 -16.15 -5.18
C ASP A 288 -18.08 -15.73 -4.00
N LEU A 289 -17.49 -15.06 -3.01
CA LEU A 289 -18.21 -14.60 -1.83
C LEU A 289 -19.28 -13.56 -2.17
N VAL A 290 -18.96 -12.61 -3.04
CA VAL A 290 -19.87 -11.53 -3.43
C VAL A 290 -21.11 -12.14 -4.07
N PHE A 291 -20.91 -13.03 -5.04
CA PHE A 291 -22.00 -13.70 -5.74
C PHE A 291 -22.85 -14.54 -4.77
N ARG A 292 -22.24 -15.28 -3.85
CA ARG A 292 -22.96 -16.05 -2.82
C ARG A 292 -23.81 -15.18 -1.90
N ILE A 293 -23.26 -14.06 -1.43
CA ILE A 293 -23.98 -13.10 -0.59
C ILE A 293 -25.18 -12.55 -1.35
N VAL A 294 -24.96 -12.06 -2.59
CA VAL A 294 -26.03 -11.51 -3.43
C VAL A 294 -27.12 -12.55 -3.70
N LEU A 295 -26.76 -13.78 -4.07
CA LEU A 295 -27.72 -14.84 -4.30
C LEU A 295 -28.54 -15.19 -3.05
N THR A 296 -27.92 -15.16 -1.87
CA THR A 296 -28.61 -15.41 -0.60
C THR A 296 -29.69 -14.38 -0.31
N PHE A 297 -29.44 -13.11 -0.66
CA PHE A 297 -30.43 -12.04 -0.54
C PHE A 297 -31.47 -12.05 -1.66
N TRP A 298 -31.12 -12.52 -2.85
CA TRP A 298 -32.02 -12.55 -4.01
C TRP A 298 -33.02 -13.71 -3.98
N TYR A 299 -32.63 -14.87 -3.44
CA TYR A 299 -33.49 -16.06 -3.34
C TYR A 299 -34.29 -16.14 -2.02
N LYS A 300 -34.18 -15.14 -1.16
CA LYS A 300 -35.06 -14.95 0.01
C LYS A 300 -36.23 -14.05 -0.36
#